data_AF-A0A3C0PEH7-F1
#
_entry.id   AF-A0A3C0PEH7-F1
#
_cell.length_a   1.000
_cell.length_b   1.000
_cell.length_c   1.000
_cell.angle_alpha   90.00
_cell.angle_beta   90.00
_cell.angle_gamma   90.00
#
_symmetry.space_group_name_H-M   'P 1'
#
loop_
_entity.id
_entity.type
_entity.pdbx_description
1 polymer ?
#
loop_
_entity_poly.entity_id
_entity_poly.type
_entity_poly.pdbx_seq_one_letter_code
_entity_poly.pdbx_strand_id
1 'polypeptide(L)' 'MATRLILTKPKTDRAATVEYLSGLVPAGFTGICEKIPDVDMAIAVALGRGEKIICITGSFFTVSEAMIALGVDPY' A
#
# COMPACT_ATOMS: atom_id res chain seq x y z
N MET A 1 6.56 -0.61 -15.81
CA MET A 1 5.16 -0.29 -15.44
C MET A 1 4.76 -1.21 -14.30
N ALA A 2 3.99 -0.75 -13.31
CA ALA A 2 3.58 -1.61 -12.21
C ALA A 2 2.63 -2.72 -12.72
N THR A 3 2.81 -3.94 -12.23
CA THR A 3 1.94 -5.10 -12.54
C THR A 3 0.73 -5.15 -11.62
N ARG A 4 0.82 -4.52 -10.45
CA ARG A 4 -0.22 -4.45 -9.41
C ARG A 4 -0.14 -3.11 -8.67
N LEU A 5 -1.27 -2.70 -8.12
CA LEU A 5 -1.41 -1.54 -7.26
C LEU A 5 -2.23 -1.96 -6.03
N ILE A 6 -1.66 -1.85 -4.83
CA ILE A 6 -2.38 -2.08 -3.58
C ILE A 6 -2.68 -0.73 -2.95
N LEU A 7 -3.95 -0.43 -2.74
CA LEU A 7 -4.39 0.72 -1.97
C LEU A 7 -4.55 0.33 -0.51
N THR A 8 -3.94 1.11 0.37
CA THR A 8 -3.99 0.90 1.81
C THR A 8 -4.11 2.22 2.55
N LYS A 9 -4.49 2.17 3.83
CA LYS A 9 -4.62 3.34 4.70
C LYS A 9 -3.70 3.16 5.92
N PRO A 10 -2.72 4.06 6.14
CA PRO A 10 -1.97 4.08 7.39
C PRO A 10 -2.88 4.37 8.58
N LYS A 11 -2.49 3.94 9.78
CA LYS A 11 -3.22 4.07 11.06
C LYS A 11 -3.21 5.52 11.57
N THR A 12 -3.74 6.43 10.75
CA THR A 12 -3.93 7.86 11.04
C THR A 12 -5.27 8.35 10.49
N ASP A 13 -5.95 9.19 11.26
CA ASP A 13 -7.27 9.74 10.90
C ASP A 13 -7.21 10.68 9.70
N ARG A 14 -6.03 11.24 9.41
CA ARG A 14 -5.84 12.19 8.30
C ARG A 14 -5.76 11.50 6.93
N ALA A 15 -5.54 10.18 6.89
CA ALA A 15 -5.41 9.46 5.64
C ALA A 15 -6.78 9.16 5.03
N ALA A 16 -6.87 9.36 3.70
CA ALA A 16 -8.05 9.00 2.95
C ALA A 16 -8.34 7.50 3.03
N THR A 17 -9.62 7.13 2.90
CA THR A 17 -10.02 5.72 2.86
C THR A 17 -9.61 5.06 1.54
N VAL A 18 -9.47 3.73 1.54
CA VAL A 18 -9.13 2.99 0.32
C VAL A 18 -10.25 3.08 -0.74
N GLU A 19 -11.50 3.29 -0.33
CA GLU A 19 -12.63 3.56 -1.20
C GLU A 19 -12.47 4.89 -1.94
N TYR A 20 -12.09 5.94 -1.21
CA TYR A 20 -11.84 7.25 -1.80
C TYR A 20 -10.66 7.19 -2.77
N LEU A 21 -9.54 6.59 -2.36
CA LEU A 21 -8.37 6.43 -3.21
C LEU A 21 -8.68 5.63 -4.48
N SER A 22 -9.51 4.59 -4.37
CA SER A 22 -9.93 3.78 -5.51
C SER A 22 -10.71 4.58 -6.56
N GLY A 23 -11.44 5.62 -6.16
CA GLY A 23 -12.13 6.52 -7.08
C GLY A 23 -11.20 7.48 -7.83
N LEU A 24 -9.97 7.63 -7.36
CA LEU A 24 -8.94 8.49 -7.98
C LEU A 24 -7.96 7.71 -8.86
N VAL A 25 -8.03 6.37 -8.87
CA VAL A 25 -7.16 5.53 -9.70
C VAL A 25 -7.51 5.74 -11.18
N PRO A 26 -6.55 6.14 -12.03
CA PRO A 26 -6.80 6.31 -13.46
C PRO A 26 -7.27 5.01 -14.11
N ALA A 27 -8.15 5.10 -15.11
CA ALA A 27 -8.77 3.93 -15.75
C ALA A 27 -7.77 2.86 -16.25
N GLY A 28 -6.57 3.28 -16.67
CA GLY A 28 -5.51 2.37 -17.12
C GLY A 28 -4.91 1.48 -16.01
N PHE A 29 -5.20 1.76 -14.74
CA PHE A 29 -4.70 1.01 -13.58
C PHE A 29 -5.81 0.25 -12.83
N THR A 30 -7.08 0.50 -13.14
CA THR A 30 -8.22 -0.13 -12.43
C THR A 30 -8.17 -1.66 -12.46
N GLY A 31 -7.72 -2.26 -13.57
CA GLY A 31 -7.61 -3.72 -13.74
C GLY A 31 -6.51 -4.38 -12.91
N ILE A 32 -5.63 -3.60 -12.29
CA ILE A 32 -4.52 -4.09 -11.46
C ILE A 32 -4.59 -3.58 -10.02
N CYS A 33 -5.71 -2.97 -9.62
CA CYS A 33 -5.91 -2.33 -8.34
C CYS A 33 -6.60 -3.27 -7.34
N GLU A 34 -6.02 -3.43 -6.15
CA GLU A 34 -6.56 -4.17 -5.00
C GLU A 34 -6.68 -3.23 -3.80
N LYS A 35 -7.64 -3.47 -2.90
CA LYS A 35 -7.85 -2.68 -1.67
C LYS A 35 -7.54 -3.54 -0.46
N ILE A 36 -6.55 -3.13 0.32
CA ILE A 36 -6.16 -3.77 1.57
C ILE A 36 -6.08 -2.67 2.63
N PRO A 37 -7.09 -2.55 3.50
CA PRO A 37 -7.23 -1.39 4.39
C PRO A 37 -6.02 -1.11 5.27
N ASP A 38 -5.34 -2.16 5.74
CA ASP A 38 -4.23 -2.05 6.70
C ASP A 38 -2.87 -2.20 6.02
N VAL A 39 -1.89 -1.38 6.42
CA VAL A 39 -0.56 -1.34 5.81
C VAL A 39 0.20 -2.65 6.04
N ASP A 40 0.13 -3.21 7.25
CA ASP A 40 0.77 -4.49 7.61
C ASP A 40 0.25 -5.64 6.73
N MET A 41 -1.06 -5.73 6.52
CA MET A 41 -1.68 -6.69 5.62
C MET A 41 -1.29 -6.47 4.16
N ALA A 42 -1.23 -5.20 3.71
CA ALA A 42 -0.83 -4.86 2.34
C ALA A 42 0.61 -5.36 2.05
N ILE A 43 1.52 -5.17 3.01
CA ILE A 43 2.89 -5.67 2.94
C ILE A 43 2.92 -7.21 2.94
N ALA A 44 2.19 -7.85 3.86
CA ALA A 44 2.12 -9.32 3.91
C ALA A 44 1.62 -9.93 2.59
N VAL A 45 0.60 -9.33 1.96
CA VAL A 45 0.09 -9.76 0.65
C VAL A 45 1.11 -9.53 -0.46
N ALA A 46 1.79 -8.38 -0.48
CA ALA A 46 2.81 -8.10 -1.48
C ALA A 46 3.99 -9.09 -1.40
N LEU A 47 4.44 -9.41 -0.18
CA LEU A 47 5.52 -10.37 0.07
C LEU A 47 5.10 -11.82 -0.23
N GLY A 48 3.91 -12.24 0.23
CA GLY A 48 3.41 -13.60 0.07
C GLY A 48 3.19 -14.01 -1.38
N ARG A 49 3.01 -13.03 -2.28
CA ARG A 49 2.86 -13.27 -3.74
C ARG A 49 4.20 -13.36 -4.48
N GLY A 50 5.33 -13.10 -3.83
CA GLY A 50 6.66 -13.22 -4.42
C GLY A 50 6.99 -12.14 -5.46
N GLU A 51 6.43 -10.93 -5.31
CA GLU A 51 6.78 -9.80 -6.17
C GLU A 51 8.26 -9.46 -6.03
N LYS A 52 8.99 -9.33 -7.15
CA LYS A 52 10.44 -9.09 -7.14
C LYS A 52 10.82 -7.69 -6.65
N ILE A 53 9.94 -6.72 -6.87
CA ILE A 53 10.15 -5.31 -6.53
C ILE A 53 8.83 -4.78 -6.00
N ILE A 54 8.86 -4.29 -4.75
CA ILE A 54 7.71 -3.68 -4.08
C ILE A 54 8.05 -2.21 -3.85
N CYS A 55 7.26 -1.30 -4.44
CA CYS A 55 7.38 0.13 -4.22
C CYS A 55 6.34 0.57 -3.20
N ILE A 56 6.78 1.14 -2.08
CA ILE A 56 5.92 1.66 -1.02
C ILE A 56 6.00 3.19 -1.08
N THR A 57 4.86 3.86 -1.24
CA THR A 57 4.81 5.32 -1.44
C THR A 57 3.49 5.92 -0.97
N GLY A 58 3.40 7.25 -1.00
CA GLY A 58 2.21 8.04 -0.69
C GLY A 58 2.41 8.99 0.50
N SER A 59 2.83 8.47 1.66
CA SER A 59 3.05 9.28 2.85
C SER A 59 4.14 8.71 3.76
N PHE A 60 4.73 9.57 4.62
CA PHE A 60 5.68 9.12 5.64
C PHE A 60 5.06 8.13 6.65
N PHE A 61 3.78 8.27 6.98
CA PHE A 61 3.08 7.32 7.86
C PHE A 61 3.01 5.93 7.23
N THR A 62 2.62 5.86 5.95
CA THR A 62 2.58 4.59 5.19
C THR A 62 3.94 3.93 5.14
N VAL A 63 5.00 4.69 4.84
CA VAL A 63 6.36 4.15 4.75
C VAL A 63 6.85 3.69 6.13
N SER A 64 6.63 4.47 7.18
CA SER A 64 7.03 4.11 8.55
C SER A 64 6.34 2.84 9.03
N GLU A 65 5.01 2.74 8.87
CA GLU A 65 4.26 1.53 9.22
C GLU A 65 4.72 0.31 8.41
N ALA A 66 5.05 0.50 7.13
CA ALA A 66 5.56 -0.57 6.30
C ALA A 66 6.97 -1.03 6.72
N MET A 67 7.86 -0.10 7.11
CA MET A 67 9.19 -0.44 7.64
C MET A 67 9.06 -1.28 8.91
N ILE A 68 8.18 -0.88 9.83
CA ILE A 68 7.86 -1.64 11.04
C ILE A 68 7.34 -3.04 10.67
N ALA A 69 6.40 -3.15 9.72
CA ALA A 69 5.87 -4.43 9.24
C ALA A 69 6.93 -5.33 8.59
N LEU A 70 7.97 -4.73 8.01
CA LEU A 70 9.13 -5.43 7.45
C LEU A 70 10.19 -5.79 8.50
N GLY A 71 10.00 -5.41 9.76
CA GLY A 71 11.00 -5.58 10.82
C GLY A 71 12.24 -4.69 10.64
N VAL A 72 12.12 -3.62 9.86
CA VAL A 72 13.17 -2.60 9.69
C VAL A 72 12.93 -1.53 10.74
N ASP A 73 13.94 -1.25 11.57
CA ASP A 73 13.89 -0.20 12.59
C ASP A 73 14.14 1.17 11.93
N PRO A 74 13.13 2.05 11.81
CA PRO A 74 13.29 3.36 11.19
C PRO A 74 13.79 4.37 12.23
N TYR A 75 15.04 4.17 12.70
CA TYR A 75 15.78 4.97 13.69
C TYR A 75 15.31 4.92 15.15
#